data_AF-A0A831M062-F1
#
_entry.id   AF-A0A831M062-F1
#
_cell.length_a   1.000
_cell.length_b   1.000
_cell.length_c   1.000
_cell.angle_alpha   90.00
_cell.angle_beta   90.00
_cell.angle_gamma   90.00
#
_symmetry.space_group_name_H-M   'P 1'
#
loop_
_entity.id
_entity.type
_entity.pdbx_description
1 polymer ?
#
loop_
_entity_poly.entity_id
_entity_poly.type
_entity_poly.pdbx_seq_one_letter_code
_entity_poly.pdbx_strand_id
1 'polypeptide(L)'
;MAETMLIKLGILLVGFTYAGVLPYAVKRSIQHINFDLKKYTLSFLSNKNLYGKNYVRGYKQLLFATAILNYLFFWLLSLFYDLGENERYMRQIDYSFAVLALLAFVPHNIYPFKRKNLKTNLQRIIHNLLAVVVFLSLPTLVILFQTAILPDLWFLGISGLLIIVGTIVVTGVSVVKNGINGVTEMLFINGVSIWSIYVTINTFIR
;
A
#
# COMPACT_ATOMS: atom_id res chain seq x y z
N MET A 1 -18.92 -21.49 13.48
CA MET A 1 -17.84 -21.39 14.50
C MET A 1 -16.47 -21.71 13.90
N ALA A 2 -16.25 -22.87 13.27
CA ALA A 2 -14.98 -23.19 12.61
C ALA A 2 -14.65 -22.26 11.41
N GLU A 3 -15.65 -21.93 10.59
CA GLU A 3 -15.50 -21.03 9.43
C GLU A 3 -15.08 -19.61 9.84
N THR A 4 -15.70 -19.06 10.89
CA THR A 4 -15.34 -17.75 11.46
C THR A 4 -13.91 -17.74 12.00
N MET A 5 -13.45 -18.84 12.62
CA MET A 5 -12.07 -18.97 13.10
C MET A 5 -11.06 -19.04 11.96
N LEU A 6 -11.39 -19.72 10.86
CA LEU A 6 -10.55 -19.75 9.66
C LEU A 6 -10.43 -18.36 9.01
N ILE A 7 -11.52 -17.59 8.97
CA ILE A 7 -11.50 -16.21 8.46
C ILE A 7 -10.61 -15.32 9.35
N LYS A 8 -10.76 -15.39 10.68
CA LYS A 8 -9.90 -14.65 11.63
C LYS A 8 -8.42 -15.02 11.47
N LEU A 9 -8.10 -16.30 11.32
CA LEU A 9 -6.74 -16.77 11.06
C LEU A 9 -6.21 -16.27 9.71
N GLY A 10 -7.05 -16.24 8.67
CA GLY A 10 -6.72 -15.64 7.38
C GLY A 10 -6.37 -14.15 7.51
N ILE A 11 -7.21 -13.38 8.21
CA ILE A 11 -6.98 -11.94 8.48
C ILE A 11 -5.69 -11.75 9.28
N LEU A 12 -5.44 -12.58 10.28
CA LEU A 12 -4.21 -12.56 11.06
C LEU A 12 -2.99 -12.79 10.17
N LEU A 13 -2.96 -13.89 9.41
CA LEU A 13 -1.83 -14.26 8.57
C LEU A 13 -1.58 -13.22 7.48
N VAL A 14 -2.62 -12.76 6.80
CA VAL A 14 -2.54 -11.74 5.75
C VAL A 14 -2.15 -10.39 6.35
N GLY A 15 -2.76 -9.97 7.46
CA GLY A 15 -2.47 -8.72 8.14
C GLY A 15 -1.01 -8.65 8.63
N PHE A 16 -0.49 -9.72 9.25
CA PHE A 16 0.91 -9.76 9.68
C PHE A 16 1.90 -9.83 8.52
N THR A 17 1.59 -10.56 7.44
CA THR A 17 2.46 -10.58 6.25
C THR A 17 2.46 -9.23 5.53
N TYR A 18 1.28 -8.63 5.35
CA TYR A 18 1.10 -7.32 4.74
C TYR A 18 1.75 -6.20 5.56
N ALA A 19 1.50 -6.16 6.87
CA ALA A 19 2.00 -5.09 7.74
C ALA A 19 3.46 -5.29 8.19
N GLY A 20 3.96 -6.53 8.27
CA GLY A 20 5.27 -6.86 8.81
C GLY A 20 6.33 -7.21 7.77
N VAL A 21 6.03 -8.11 6.83
CA VAL A 21 7.03 -8.60 5.86
C VAL A 21 7.34 -7.51 4.83
N LEU A 22 6.35 -6.72 4.41
CA LEU A 22 6.53 -5.68 3.41
C LEU A 22 7.51 -4.58 3.86
N PRO A 23 7.31 -3.91 5.02
CA PRO A 23 8.21 -2.82 5.42
C PRO A 23 9.60 -3.35 5.79
N TYR A 24 9.69 -4.55 6.36
CA TYR A 24 10.96 -5.18 6.68
C TYR A 24 11.77 -5.55 5.43
N ALA A 25 11.14 -6.19 4.44
CA ALA A 25 11.79 -6.54 3.18
C ALA A 25 12.25 -5.29 2.42
N VAL A 26 11.43 -4.23 2.38
CA VAL A 26 11.78 -2.94 1.79
C VAL A 26 12.95 -2.29 2.53
N LYS A 27 12.90 -2.21 3.86
CA LYS A 27 13.96 -1.62 4.69
C LYS A 27 15.30 -2.34 4.51
N ARG A 28 15.30 -3.67 4.60
CA ARG A 28 16.50 -4.51 4.44
C ARG A 28 17.12 -4.38 3.05
N SER A 29 16.28 -4.26 2.03
CA SER A 29 16.73 -4.07 0.64
C SER A 29 17.38 -2.70 0.40
N ILE A 30 16.95 -1.69 1.15
CA ILE A 30 17.45 -0.30 1.05
C ILE A 30 18.73 -0.10 1.87
N GLN A 31 18.93 -0.83 2.97
CA GLN A 31 20.04 -0.62 3.93
C GLN A 31 21.48 -0.66 3.36
N HIS A 32 21.69 -1.30 2.21
CA HIS A 32 23.04 -1.47 1.62
C HIS A 32 23.44 -0.37 0.62
N ILE A 33 22.71 0.75 0.54
CA ILE A 33 22.89 1.75 -0.53
C ILE A 33 23.14 3.14 0.05
N ASN A 34 24.21 3.79 -0.42
CA ASN A 34 24.50 5.19 -0.12
C ASN A 34 23.56 6.11 -0.92
N PHE A 35 22.75 6.90 -0.21
CA PHE A 35 21.74 7.76 -0.81
C PHE A 35 22.28 9.14 -1.18
N ASP A 36 22.07 9.53 -2.43
CA ASP A 36 22.12 10.93 -2.84
C ASP A 36 20.72 11.39 -3.29
N LEU A 37 19.98 11.99 -2.36
CA LEU A 37 18.62 12.53 -2.58
C LEU A 37 18.61 13.70 -3.57
N LYS A 38 19.76 14.30 -3.91
CA LYS A 38 19.86 15.31 -4.98
C LYS A 38 19.89 14.69 -6.38
N LYS A 39 20.16 13.38 -6.49
CA LYS A 39 20.44 12.70 -7.77
C LYS A 39 19.36 11.69 -8.20
N TYR A 40 18.63 11.10 -7.26
CA TYR A 40 17.64 10.04 -7.54
C TYR A 40 16.24 10.41 -7.06
N THR A 41 15.30 10.58 -8.00
CA THR A 41 13.91 10.95 -7.70
C THR A 41 12.95 9.75 -7.77
N LEU A 42 11.97 9.73 -6.85
CA LEU A 42 10.59 9.25 -7.01
C LEU A 42 10.30 7.76 -7.30
N SER A 43 11.28 6.92 -7.63
CA SER A 43 10.97 5.51 -7.92
C SER A 43 12.10 4.60 -7.44
N PHE A 44 12.33 4.64 -6.13
CA PHE A 44 13.58 4.23 -5.52
C PHE A 44 13.85 2.72 -5.60
N LEU A 45 12.81 1.89 -5.66
CA LEU A 45 12.92 0.45 -5.43
C LEU A 45 12.92 -0.46 -6.68
N SER A 46 12.83 0.07 -7.90
CA SER A 46 12.80 -0.76 -9.13
C SER A 46 13.96 -0.50 -10.11
N ASN A 47 15.04 0.15 -9.68
CA ASN A 47 16.12 0.53 -10.62
C ASN A 47 16.98 -0.67 -11.05
N LYS A 48 16.82 -1.11 -12.30
CA LYS A 48 17.63 -2.19 -12.87
C LYS A 48 19.13 -1.87 -12.95
N ASN A 49 19.49 -0.60 -13.05
CA ASN A 49 20.87 -0.13 -13.15
C ASN A 49 21.53 0.10 -11.77
N LEU A 50 20.76 0.31 -10.69
CA LEU A 50 21.32 0.36 -9.32
C LEU A 50 21.28 -1.01 -8.62
N TYR A 51 20.26 -1.82 -8.87
CA TYR A 51 20.00 -3.05 -8.11
C TYR A 51 20.16 -4.35 -8.92
N GLY A 52 20.35 -4.27 -10.23
CA GLY A 52 20.48 -5.44 -11.11
C GLY A 52 19.14 -6.08 -11.49
N LYS A 53 19.17 -7.02 -12.46
CA LYS A 53 17.96 -7.63 -13.03
C LYS A 53 17.17 -8.48 -12.03
N ASN A 54 17.88 -9.19 -11.15
CA ASN A 54 17.27 -10.11 -10.19
C ASN A 54 16.45 -9.36 -9.14
N TYR A 55 16.96 -8.23 -8.65
CA TYR A 55 16.27 -7.40 -7.69
C TYR A 55 14.97 -6.79 -8.26
N VAL A 56 15.01 -6.26 -9.48
CA VAL A 56 13.80 -5.71 -10.14
C VAL A 56 12.73 -6.78 -10.32
N ARG A 57 13.13 -8.01 -10.64
CA ARG A 57 12.20 -9.13 -10.74
C ARG A 57 11.58 -9.46 -9.38
N GLY A 58 12.39 -9.52 -8.32
CA GLY A 58 11.92 -9.76 -6.95
C GLY A 58 10.98 -8.64 -6.45
N TYR A 59 11.32 -7.38 -6.70
CA TYR A 59 10.48 -6.24 -6.34
C TYR A 59 9.13 -6.25 -7.07
N LYS A 60 9.12 -6.58 -8.36
CA LYS A 60 7.87 -6.76 -9.12
C LYS A 60 7.00 -7.89 -8.54
N GLN A 61 7.61 -9.03 -8.20
CA GLN A 61 6.90 -10.14 -7.56
C GLN A 61 6.35 -9.74 -6.19
N LEU A 62 7.11 -8.98 -5.41
CA LEU A 62 6.70 -8.45 -4.12
C LEU A 62 5.51 -7.49 -4.25
N LEU A 63 5.56 -6.51 -5.17
CA LEU A 63 4.44 -5.60 -5.42
C LEU A 63 3.17 -6.34 -5.85
N PHE A 64 3.32 -7.34 -6.73
CA PHE A 64 2.19 -8.15 -7.17
C PHE A 64 1.61 -9.01 -6.03
N ALA A 65 2.46 -9.63 -5.22
CA ALA A 65 2.04 -10.34 -4.01
C ALA A 65 1.33 -9.40 -3.02
N THR A 66 1.80 -8.16 -2.92
CA THR A 66 1.18 -7.12 -2.07
C THR A 66 -0.22 -6.77 -2.55
N ALA A 67 -0.43 -6.67 -3.87
CA ALA A 67 -1.76 -6.46 -4.44
C ALA A 67 -2.71 -7.60 -4.06
N ILE A 68 -2.26 -8.85 -4.20
CA ILE A 68 -3.05 -10.04 -3.84
C ILE A 68 -3.36 -10.04 -2.33
N LEU A 69 -2.36 -9.82 -1.48
CA LEU A 69 -2.55 -9.76 -0.02
C LEU A 69 -3.52 -8.64 0.36
N ASN A 70 -3.43 -7.46 -0.28
CA ASN A 70 -4.35 -6.36 -0.05
C ASN A 70 -5.78 -6.76 -0.39
N TYR A 71 -6.01 -7.35 -1.57
CA TYR A 71 -7.31 -7.83 -1.98
C TYR A 71 -7.87 -8.84 -0.96
N LEU A 72 -7.08 -9.86 -0.63
CA LEU A 72 -7.47 -10.90 0.33
C LEU A 72 -7.77 -10.33 1.71
N PHE A 73 -7.00 -9.35 2.18
CA PHE A 73 -7.20 -8.72 3.48
C PHE A 73 -8.57 -8.05 3.56
N PHE A 74 -8.89 -7.16 2.62
CA PHE A 74 -10.16 -6.44 2.63
C PHE A 74 -11.37 -7.32 2.28
N TRP A 75 -11.17 -8.36 1.47
CA TRP A 75 -12.19 -9.38 1.20
C TRP A 75 -12.49 -10.23 2.45
N LEU A 76 -11.48 -10.68 3.18
CA LEU A 76 -11.72 -11.40 4.44
C LEU A 76 -12.38 -10.50 5.49
N LEU A 77 -12.01 -9.22 5.54
CA LEU A 77 -12.71 -8.23 6.37
C LEU A 77 -14.16 -8.04 5.94
N SER A 78 -14.45 -8.02 4.63
CA SER A 78 -15.83 -7.91 4.14
C SER A 78 -16.67 -9.10 4.54
N LEU A 79 -16.10 -10.32 4.49
CA LEU A 79 -16.77 -11.53 4.95
C LEU A 79 -16.98 -11.54 6.46
N PHE A 80 -16.00 -11.11 7.24
CA PHE A 80 -16.08 -11.14 8.70
C PHE A 80 -17.07 -10.12 9.27
N TYR A 81 -17.12 -8.92 8.70
CA TYR A 81 -17.99 -7.82 9.14
C TYR A 81 -19.30 -7.74 8.35
N ASP A 82 -19.59 -8.73 7.50
CA ASP A 82 -20.80 -8.79 6.65
C ASP A 82 -21.01 -7.53 5.79
N LEU A 83 -19.93 -7.04 5.18
CA LEU A 83 -19.91 -5.80 4.38
C LEU A 83 -20.17 -6.08 2.88
N GLY A 84 -20.56 -7.29 2.51
CA GLY A 84 -20.73 -7.72 1.13
C GLY A 84 -21.79 -6.93 0.36
N GLU A 85 -22.78 -6.39 1.06
CA GLU A 85 -23.82 -5.54 0.47
C GLU A 85 -23.35 -4.10 0.19
N ASN A 86 -22.18 -3.69 0.73
CA ASN A 86 -21.63 -2.37 0.47
C ASN A 86 -20.94 -2.34 -0.90
N GLU A 87 -21.72 -2.14 -1.96
CA GLU A 87 -21.23 -2.16 -3.34
C GLU A 87 -20.08 -1.18 -3.60
N ARG A 88 -20.06 -0.03 -2.92
CA ARG A 88 -18.99 0.97 -3.09
C ARG A 88 -17.67 0.46 -2.50
N TYR A 89 -17.74 -0.14 -1.31
CA TYR A 89 -16.59 -0.77 -0.68
C TYR A 89 -16.08 -1.95 -1.51
N MET A 90 -16.96 -2.84 -1.97
CA MET A 90 -16.59 -3.99 -2.81
C MET A 90 -15.90 -3.56 -4.11
N ARG A 91 -16.47 -2.57 -4.83
CA ARG A 91 -15.82 -2.01 -6.04
C ARG A 91 -14.47 -1.37 -5.74
N GLN A 92 -14.32 -0.73 -4.58
CA GLN A 92 -13.05 -0.11 -4.19
C GLN A 92 -11.97 -1.16 -3.90
N ILE A 93 -12.33 -2.35 -3.40
CA ILE A 93 -11.39 -3.47 -3.24
C ILE A 93 -10.82 -3.85 -4.62
N ASP A 94 -11.68 -4.02 -5.61
CA ASP A 94 -11.29 -4.37 -6.99
C ASP A 94 -10.41 -3.29 -7.62
N TYR A 95 -10.79 -2.02 -7.48
CA TYR A 95 -10.01 -0.90 -8.00
C TYR A 95 -8.64 -0.80 -7.32
N SER A 96 -8.58 -0.94 -6.00
CA SER A 96 -7.31 -0.92 -5.28
C SER A 96 -6.41 -2.07 -5.71
N PHE A 97 -6.96 -3.27 -5.91
CA PHE A 97 -6.22 -4.41 -6.45
C PHE A 97 -5.69 -4.13 -7.86
N ALA A 98 -6.54 -3.68 -8.78
CA ALA A 98 -6.17 -3.42 -10.16
C ALA A 98 -5.04 -2.39 -10.25
N VAL A 99 -5.14 -1.28 -9.53
CA VAL A 99 -4.13 -0.21 -9.54
C VAL A 99 -2.81 -0.69 -8.93
N LEU A 100 -2.84 -1.38 -7.78
CA LEU A 100 -1.64 -1.97 -7.17
C LEU A 100 -0.98 -3.03 -8.07
N ALA A 101 -1.77 -3.90 -8.68
CA ALA A 101 -1.29 -4.92 -9.60
C ALA A 101 -0.65 -4.26 -10.81
N LEU A 102 -1.31 -3.30 -11.46
CA LEU A 102 -0.76 -2.55 -12.58
C LEU A 102 0.57 -1.87 -12.21
N LEU A 103 0.68 -1.32 -10.99
CA LEU A 103 1.90 -0.65 -10.54
C LEU A 103 3.11 -1.60 -10.53
N ALA A 104 2.89 -2.87 -10.21
CA ALA A 104 3.94 -3.90 -10.29
C ALA A 104 4.45 -4.13 -11.73
N PHE A 105 3.63 -3.90 -12.75
CA PHE A 105 3.98 -4.13 -14.15
C PHE A 105 4.54 -2.89 -14.86
N VAL A 106 4.38 -1.69 -14.31
CA VAL A 106 4.93 -0.46 -14.90
C VAL A 106 6.41 -0.31 -14.53
N PRO A 107 7.34 -0.41 -15.51
CA PRO A 107 8.77 -0.28 -15.25
C PRO A 107 9.09 1.14 -14.80
N HIS A 108 9.80 1.30 -13.68
CA HIS A 108 10.11 2.63 -13.20
C HIS A 108 11.33 3.20 -13.93
N ASN A 109 11.23 4.47 -14.36
CA ASN A 109 12.33 5.17 -15.01
C ASN A 109 12.72 6.43 -14.22
N ILE A 110 14.01 6.49 -13.87
CA ILE A 110 14.55 7.41 -12.86
C ILE A 110 15.45 8.49 -13.47
N TYR A 111 15.76 8.37 -14.77
CA TYR A 111 16.56 9.38 -15.45
C TYR A 111 15.76 10.69 -15.58
N PRO A 112 16.44 11.85 -15.43
CA PRO A 112 15.80 13.16 -15.62
C PRO A 112 15.20 13.26 -17.01
N PHE A 113 14.16 14.08 -17.13
CA PHE A 113 13.41 14.25 -18.38
C PHE A 113 14.38 14.64 -19.50
N LYS A 114 14.48 13.79 -20.53
CA LYS A 114 15.29 14.08 -21.72
C LYS A 114 14.34 14.24 -22.90
N ARG A 115 14.33 15.41 -23.54
CA ARG A 115 13.50 15.70 -24.73
C ARG A 115 13.64 14.65 -25.85
N LYS A 116 14.79 13.97 -25.94
CA LYS A 116 15.08 12.97 -26.97
C LYS A 116 14.51 11.57 -26.71
N ASN A 117 14.02 11.25 -25.50
CA ASN A 117 13.55 9.90 -25.16
C ASN A 117 12.06 9.88 -24.74
N LEU A 118 11.16 9.95 -25.72
CA LEU A 118 9.70 9.97 -25.50
C LEU A 118 9.20 8.73 -24.72
N LYS A 119 9.66 7.53 -25.08
CA LYS A 119 9.24 6.27 -24.46
C LYS A 119 9.51 6.23 -22.95
N THR A 120 10.70 6.63 -22.52
CA THR A 120 11.11 6.57 -21.12
C THR A 120 10.48 7.69 -20.29
N ASN A 121 10.22 8.85 -20.89
CA ASN A 121 9.44 9.91 -20.26
C ASN A 121 7.98 9.49 -20.06
N LEU A 122 7.35 8.85 -21.05
CA LEU A 122 5.98 8.36 -20.97
C LEU A 122 5.82 7.28 -19.88
N GLN A 123 6.77 6.32 -19.81
CA GLN A 123 6.81 5.33 -18.73
C GLN A 123 6.85 5.96 -17.34
N ARG A 124 7.64 7.03 -17.16
CA ARG A 124 7.73 7.76 -15.89
C ARG A 124 6.42 8.47 -15.53
N ILE A 125 5.77 9.11 -16.50
CA ILE A 125 4.48 9.77 -16.29
C ILE A 125 3.43 8.74 -15.87
N ILE A 126 3.33 7.62 -16.58
CA ILE A 126 2.39 6.55 -16.27
C ILE A 126 2.64 5.98 -14.87
N HIS A 127 3.91 5.70 -14.53
CA HIS A 127 4.26 5.19 -13.21
C HIS A 127 3.88 6.17 -12.09
N ASN A 128 4.24 7.44 -12.23
CA ASN A 128 3.94 8.46 -11.22
C ASN A 128 2.43 8.68 -11.06
N LEU A 129 1.69 8.73 -12.16
CA LEU A 129 0.24 8.88 -12.12
C LEU A 129 -0.41 7.67 -11.44
N LEU A 130 0.04 6.46 -11.77
CA LEU A 130 -0.45 5.25 -11.14
C LEU A 130 -0.09 5.16 -9.65
N ALA A 131 1.12 5.59 -9.27
CA ALA A 131 1.54 5.68 -7.87
C ALA A 131 0.64 6.64 -7.10
N VAL A 132 0.33 7.83 -7.64
CA VAL A 132 -0.62 8.77 -7.03
C VAL A 132 -1.99 8.14 -6.85
N VAL A 133 -2.49 7.41 -7.86
CA VAL A 133 -3.76 6.69 -7.74
C VAL A 133 -3.69 5.64 -6.61
N VAL A 134 -2.59 4.91 -6.45
CA VAL A 134 -2.40 3.98 -5.31
C VAL A 134 -2.43 4.72 -3.96
N PHE A 135 -1.72 5.84 -3.86
CA PHE A 135 -1.67 6.67 -2.66
C PHE A 135 -3.04 7.22 -2.25
N LEU A 136 -3.98 7.33 -3.20
CA LEU A 136 -5.36 7.74 -2.95
C LEU A 136 -6.31 6.55 -2.77
N SER A 137 -6.10 5.44 -3.49
CA SER A 137 -7.01 4.30 -3.49
C SER A 137 -6.97 3.55 -2.18
N LEU A 138 -5.78 3.32 -1.62
CA LEU A 138 -5.59 2.60 -0.36
C LEU A 138 -6.24 3.31 0.84
N PRO A 139 -6.00 4.61 1.07
CA PRO A 139 -6.64 5.31 2.20
C PRO A 139 -8.14 5.45 1.99
N THR A 140 -8.60 5.62 0.75
CA THR A 140 -10.04 5.62 0.44
C THR A 140 -10.67 4.27 0.82
N LEU A 141 -10.02 3.16 0.48
CA LEU A 141 -10.49 1.82 0.84
C LEU A 141 -10.56 1.62 2.36
N VAL A 142 -9.52 2.08 3.08
CA VAL A 142 -9.49 2.07 4.55
C VAL A 142 -10.61 2.91 5.14
N ILE A 143 -10.81 4.13 4.66
CA ILE A 143 -11.87 5.03 5.14
C ILE A 143 -13.24 4.39 4.89
N LEU A 144 -13.49 3.85 3.70
CA LEU A 144 -14.75 3.18 3.39
C LEU A 144 -15.02 2.02 4.33
N PHE A 145 -14.03 1.15 4.57
CA PHE A 145 -14.14 0.07 5.55
C PHE A 145 -14.51 0.62 6.94
N GLN A 146 -13.76 1.61 7.44
CA GLN A 146 -13.98 2.15 8.77
C GLN A 146 -15.35 2.84 8.91
N THR A 147 -15.81 3.52 7.87
CA THR A 147 -17.16 4.12 7.84
C THR A 147 -18.26 3.06 7.79
N ALA A 148 -18.02 1.93 7.12
CA ALA A 148 -19.01 0.87 6.99
C ALA A 148 -19.26 0.15 8.31
N ILE A 149 -18.22 -0.07 9.11
CA ILE A 149 -18.34 -0.71 10.43
C ILE A 149 -18.72 0.26 11.56
N LEU A 150 -18.63 1.58 11.33
CA LEU A 150 -18.85 2.62 12.35
C LEU A 150 -20.20 2.52 13.08
N PRO A 151 -21.33 2.20 12.41
CA PRO A 151 -22.64 2.11 13.07
C PRO A 151 -22.68 1.03 14.15
N ASP A 152 -22.04 -0.11 13.90
CA ASP A 152 -22.07 -1.27 14.81
C ASP A 152 -20.87 -1.27 15.78
N LEU A 153 -19.75 -0.68 15.39
CA LEU A 153 -18.46 -0.75 16.10
C LEU A 153 -17.82 0.63 16.22
N TRP A 154 -18.48 1.51 16.96
CA TRP A 154 -18.09 2.91 17.03
C TRP A 154 -16.63 3.13 17.48
N PHE A 155 -16.17 2.38 18.48
CA PHE A 155 -14.78 2.49 18.98
C PHE A 155 -13.75 2.08 17.91
N LEU A 156 -13.99 0.94 17.23
CA LEU A 156 -13.12 0.44 16.17
C LEU A 156 -13.09 1.43 14.99
N GLY A 157 -14.28 1.87 14.58
CA GLY A 157 -14.49 2.83 13.50
C GLY A 157 -13.76 4.17 13.74
N ILE A 158 -13.98 4.82 14.89
CA ILE A 158 -13.35 6.13 15.16
C ILE A 158 -11.83 5.99 15.26
N SER A 159 -11.34 5.07 16.09
CA SER A 159 -9.90 4.98 16.33
C SER A 159 -9.15 4.53 15.08
N GLY A 160 -9.73 3.63 14.27
CA GLY A 160 -9.23 3.30 12.95
C GLY A 160 -9.19 4.50 11.99
N LEU A 161 -10.23 5.34 11.97
CA LEU A 161 -10.25 6.59 11.22
C LEU A 161 -9.16 7.57 11.67
N LEU A 162 -8.96 7.72 12.98
CA LEU A 162 -7.91 8.59 13.52
C LEU A 162 -6.51 8.14 13.07
N ILE A 163 -6.24 6.83 13.06
CA ILE A 163 -4.96 6.27 12.60
C ILE A 163 -4.74 6.60 11.12
N ILE A 164 -5.73 6.37 10.24
CA ILE A 164 -5.55 6.61 8.80
C ILE A 164 -5.50 8.10 8.47
N VAL A 165 -6.32 8.93 9.11
CA VAL A 165 -6.27 10.40 8.93
C VAL A 165 -4.93 10.95 9.38
N GLY A 166 -4.42 10.52 10.54
CA GLY A 166 -3.09 10.88 11.01
C GLY A 166 -2.00 10.48 10.01
N THR A 167 -2.11 9.28 9.43
CA THR A 167 -1.21 8.80 8.38
C THR A 167 -1.23 9.72 7.16
N ILE A 168 -2.42 10.03 6.63
CA ILE A 168 -2.58 10.91 5.47
C ILE A 168 -1.97 12.30 5.75
N VAL A 169 -2.23 12.87 6.93
CA VAL A 169 -1.70 14.18 7.31
C VAL A 169 -0.18 14.17 7.38
N VAL A 170 0.42 13.19 8.08
CA VAL A 170 1.87 13.08 8.21
C VAL A 170 2.54 12.86 6.85
N THR A 171 2.00 11.95 6.03
CA THR A 171 2.48 11.72 4.66
C THR A 171 2.36 12.98 3.82
N GLY A 172 1.22 13.69 3.87
CA GLY A 172 0.98 14.93 3.14
C GLY A 172 1.96 16.04 3.52
N VAL A 173 2.22 16.23 4.81
CA VAL A 173 3.25 17.18 5.30
C VAL A 173 4.63 16.81 4.76
N SER A 174 4.97 15.52 4.71
CA SER A 174 6.23 15.05 4.13
C SER A 174 6.31 15.31 2.62
N VAL A 175 5.21 15.10 1.87
CA VAL A 175 5.13 15.45 0.45
C VAL A 175 5.40 16.94 0.24
N VAL A 176 4.77 17.81 1.04
CA VAL A 176 4.92 19.27 0.91
C VAL A 176 6.35 19.72 1.22
N LYS A 177 6.96 19.17 2.29
CA LYS A 177 8.31 19.58 2.73
C LYS A 177 9.44 18.98 1.89
N ASN A 178 9.32 17.71 1.51
CA ASN A 178 10.42 16.92 0.96
C ASN A 178 10.16 16.40 -0.46
N GLY A 179 8.98 16.69 -1.02
CA GLY A 179 8.48 16.03 -2.23
C GLY A 179 8.04 14.59 -1.97
N ILE A 180 7.50 13.96 -3.01
CA ILE A 180 7.27 12.52 -3.00
C ILE A 180 8.65 11.84 -3.16
N ASN A 181 9.10 11.13 -2.13
CA ASN A 181 10.39 10.44 -2.11
C ASN A 181 10.26 9.17 -1.26
N GLY A 182 11.32 8.35 -1.19
CA GLY A 182 11.28 7.08 -0.45
C GLY A 182 10.94 7.22 1.04
N VAL A 183 11.26 8.34 1.69
CA VAL A 183 10.88 8.60 3.09
C VAL A 183 9.37 8.79 3.21
N THR A 184 8.79 9.58 2.31
CA THR A 184 7.34 9.81 2.24
C THR A 184 6.56 8.52 1.94
N GLU A 185 7.06 7.70 1.01
CA GLU A 185 6.50 6.38 0.70
C GLU A 185 6.54 5.46 1.93
N MET A 186 7.65 5.44 2.67
CA MET A 186 7.81 4.60 3.85
C MET A 186 6.93 5.03 5.02
N LEU A 187 6.74 6.35 5.22
CA LEU A 187 5.79 6.87 6.22
C LEU A 187 4.37 6.41 5.94
N PHE A 188 3.95 6.46 4.67
CA PHE A 188 2.63 6.01 4.25
C PHE A 188 2.42 4.51 4.49
N ILE A 189 3.38 3.69 4.03
CA ILE A 189 3.34 2.23 4.21
C ILE A 189 3.26 1.89 5.70
N ASN A 190 4.09 2.52 6.54
CA ASN A 190 4.09 2.27 7.98
C ASN A 190 2.76 2.66 8.64
N GLY A 191 2.15 3.77 8.25
CA GLY A 191 0.86 4.18 8.80
C GLY A 191 -0.27 3.21 8.42
N VAL A 192 -0.30 2.74 7.16
CA VAL A 192 -1.23 1.69 6.72
C VAL A 192 -0.94 0.36 7.45
N SER A 193 0.32 0.01 7.70
CA SER A 193 0.69 -1.16 8.50
C SER A 193 0.17 -1.08 9.93
N ILE A 194 0.33 0.07 10.61
CA ILE A 194 -0.19 0.29 11.97
C ILE A 194 -1.70 0.08 11.98
N TRP A 195 -2.40 0.68 11.01
CA TRP A 195 -3.83 0.50 10.85
C TRP A 195 -4.23 -0.97 10.63
N SER A 196 -3.52 -1.68 9.75
CA SER A 196 -3.80 -3.10 9.46
C SER A 196 -3.59 -3.99 10.70
N ILE A 197 -2.53 -3.76 11.47
CA ILE A 197 -2.28 -4.46 12.75
C ILE A 197 -3.40 -4.16 13.74
N TYR A 198 -3.78 -2.90 13.88
CA TYR A 198 -4.86 -2.48 14.77
C TYR A 198 -6.17 -3.20 14.44
N VAL A 199 -6.61 -3.18 13.17
CA VAL A 199 -7.85 -3.86 12.75
C VAL A 199 -7.75 -5.36 12.95
N THR A 200 -6.60 -5.96 12.61
CA THR A 200 -6.37 -7.40 12.77
C THR A 200 -6.51 -7.84 14.23
N ILE A 201 -5.89 -7.13 15.17
CA ILE A 201 -5.97 -7.44 16.61
C ILE A 201 -7.42 -7.37 17.10
N ASN A 202 -8.13 -6.28 16.78
CA ASN A 202 -9.51 -6.10 17.22
C ASN A 202 -10.44 -7.16 16.61
N THR A 203 -10.20 -7.53 15.35
CA THR A 203 -10.96 -8.59 14.66
C THR A 203 -10.72 -9.97 15.25
N PHE A 204 -9.55 -10.22 15.84
CA PHE A 204 -9.24 -11.49 16.50
C PHE A 204 -9.81 -11.59 17.92
N ILE A 205 -9.85 -10.46 18.64
CA ILE A 205 -10.37 -10.38 20.02
C ILE A 205 -11.91 -10.55 20.04
N ARG A 206 -12.61 -9.92 19.10
CA ARG A 206 -14.03 -10.21 18.82
C ARG A 206 -14.13 -11.60 18.23
#